data_AF-K1S159-F1
#
_entry.id   AF-K1S159-F1
#
_cell.length_a   1.000
_cell.length_b   1.000
_cell.length_c   1.000
_cell.angle_alpha   90.00
_cell.angle_beta   90.00
_cell.angle_gamma   90.00
#
_symmetry.space_group_name_H-M   'P 1'
#
loop_
_entity.id
_entity.type
_entity.pdbx_description
1 polymer ?
#
loop_
_entity_poly.entity_id
_entity_poly.type
_entity_poly.pdbx_seq_one_letter_code
_entity_poly.pdbx_strand_id
1 'polypeptide(L)'
;AAYRFLSGLELIKGVSFGPIADLGAADGLIAIAGVHINLLPIIMTAVNLVSCIIFTKGATPKTKIQLYVMAVFFLFFLYTSPAGLVFYWTLNNIFSLIKTIFYKLKHPGRVLKILAAVAGAALLALGLVRYSFSERPVVKAALLLLGAALMLPLIVGLIRTKKPAAGKHAAKPNAKIFFGCAAFLALFIGGYIPASVISSSAQEFVNVQMYYSP
;
A
#
# COMPACT_ATOMS: atom_id res chain seq x y z
N ALA A 1 -14.83 -5.27 5.97
CA ALA A 1 -14.31 -4.73 7.23
C ALA A 1 -13.87 -3.27 7.08
N ALA A 2 -12.81 -2.96 6.33
CA ALA A 2 -12.31 -1.57 6.16
C ALA A 2 -13.35 -0.57 5.63
N TYR A 3 -14.19 -0.97 4.66
CA TYR A 3 -15.28 -0.12 4.17
C TYR A 3 -16.26 0.27 5.28
N ARG A 4 -16.83 -0.69 6.02
CA ARG A 4 -17.79 -0.41 7.12
C ARG A 4 -17.16 0.40 8.25
N PHE A 5 -15.88 0.17 8.51
CA PHE A 5 -15.12 0.91 9.53
C PHE A 5 -14.91 2.37 9.12
N LEU A 6 -14.38 2.61 7.91
CA LEU A 6 -14.09 3.96 7.42
C LEU A 6 -15.36 4.74 7.04
N SER A 7 -16.40 4.08 6.52
CA SER A 7 -17.66 4.73 6.16
C SER A 7 -18.48 5.14 7.38
N GLY A 8 -18.29 4.47 8.53
CA GLY A 8 -18.98 4.74 9.79
C GLY A 8 -18.15 5.51 10.81
N LEU A 9 -16.87 5.78 10.53
CA LEU A 9 -16.01 6.48 11.49
C LEU A 9 -16.34 7.97 11.51
N GLU A 10 -16.95 8.45 12.59
CA GLU A 10 -17.12 9.90 12.79
C GLU A 10 -15.77 10.60 12.98
N LEU A 11 -14.73 9.87 13.41
CA LEU A 11 -13.38 10.39 13.63
C LEU A 11 -12.67 10.93 12.38
N ILE A 12 -13.10 10.56 11.16
CA ILE A 12 -12.46 11.06 9.93
C ILE A 12 -13.18 12.29 9.34
N LYS A 13 -14.35 12.65 9.87
CA LYS A 13 -15.09 13.83 9.42
C LYS A 13 -14.39 15.10 9.93
N GLY A 14 -14.07 16.01 9.02
CA GLY A 14 -13.36 17.26 9.32
C GLY A 14 -11.85 17.11 9.52
N VAL A 15 -11.28 15.92 9.30
CA VAL A 15 -9.83 15.73 9.38
C VAL A 15 -9.19 16.00 8.03
N SER A 16 -8.33 17.02 7.98
CA SER A 16 -7.52 17.32 6.81
C SER A 16 -6.28 16.43 6.72
N PHE A 17 -5.92 16.00 5.53
CA PHE A 17 -4.68 15.26 5.28
C PHE A 17 -3.98 15.73 4.01
N GLY A 18 -2.86 16.43 4.19
CA GLY A 18 -2.10 17.01 3.09
C GLY A 18 -2.96 18.01 2.31
N PRO A 19 -3.17 17.80 1.00
CA PRO A 19 -4.01 18.69 0.20
C PRO A 19 -5.52 18.45 0.38
N ILE A 20 -5.92 17.34 1.01
CA ILE A 20 -7.33 16.97 1.22
C ILE A 20 -7.84 17.72 2.45
N ALA A 21 -8.90 18.52 2.28
CA ALA A 21 -9.46 19.34 3.36
C ALA A 21 -10.29 18.52 4.37
N ASP A 22 -11.01 17.49 3.90
CA ASP A 22 -11.84 16.63 4.74
C ASP A 22 -11.86 15.19 4.21
N LEU A 23 -11.37 14.24 5.01
CA LEU A 23 -11.36 12.83 4.68
C LEU A 23 -12.74 12.15 4.73
N GLY A 24 -13.71 12.75 5.44
CA GLY A 24 -15.08 12.28 5.56
C GLY A 24 -16.00 12.80 4.45
N ALA A 25 -15.60 13.84 3.72
CA ALA A 25 -16.34 14.40 2.58
C ALA A 25 -15.71 13.96 1.24
N ALA A 26 -16.37 14.32 0.13
CA ALA A 26 -15.73 14.20 -1.17
C ALA A 26 -14.52 15.14 -1.26
N ASP A 27 -13.48 14.68 -1.94
CA ASP A 27 -12.13 15.26 -1.95
C ASP A 27 -12.06 16.73 -2.36
N GLY A 28 -12.74 17.12 -3.44
CA GLY A 28 -12.85 18.52 -3.87
C GLY A 28 -11.53 19.25 -4.18
N LEU A 29 -10.44 18.52 -4.48
CA LEU A 29 -9.08 19.08 -4.62
C LEU A 29 -8.91 20.17 -5.68
N ILE A 30 -9.74 20.17 -6.73
CA ILE A 30 -9.68 21.17 -7.78
C ILE A 30 -10.94 22.04 -7.68
N ALA A 31 -10.77 23.33 -7.38
CA ALA A 31 -11.84 24.31 -7.43
C ALA A 31 -11.63 25.23 -8.65
N ILE A 32 -12.51 25.13 -9.65
CA ILE A 32 -12.49 26.02 -10.83
C ILE A 32 -13.86 26.68 -10.92
N ALA A 33 -13.89 28.02 -10.91
CA ALA A 33 -15.11 28.82 -11.07
C ALA A 33 -16.28 28.41 -10.13
N GLY A 34 -15.98 28.06 -8.88
CA GLY A 34 -16.98 27.65 -7.88
C GLY A 34 -17.44 26.19 -7.96
N VAL A 35 -16.89 25.40 -8.88
CA VAL A 35 -17.14 23.95 -8.98
C VAL A 35 -15.96 23.18 -8.39
N HIS A 36 -16.26 22.29 -7.44
CA HIS A 36 -15.28 21.38 -6.84
C HIS A 36 -15.24 20.05 -7.62
N ILE A 37 -14.06 19.69 -8.10
CA ILE A 37 -13.80 18.46 -8.85
C ILE A 37 -12.99 17.50 -7.97
N ASN A 38 -13.44 16.25 -7.88
CA ASN A 38 -12.83 15.21 -7.06
C ASN A 38 -11.70 14.52 -7.84
N LEU A 39 -10.46 14.77 -7.46
CA LEU A 39 -9.31 14.29 -8.21
C LEU A 39 -8.92 12.86 -7.83
N LEU A 40 -9.13 12.46 -6.58
CA LEU A 40 -8.77 11.11 -6.10
C LEU A 40 -9.43 9.96 -6.89
N PRO A 41 -10.74 9.96 -7.19
CA PRO A 41 -11.37 8.90 -8.00
C PRO A 41 -10.77 8.80 -9.41
N ILE A 42 -10.34 9.93 -9.98
CA ILE A 42 -9.70 9.98 -11.30
C ILE A 42 -8.31 9.34 -11.23
N ILE A 43 -7.50 9.71 -10.22
CA ILE A 43 -6.18 9.10 -9.99
C ILE A 43 -6.33 7.59 -9.77
N MET A 44 -7.28 7.18 -8.92
CA MET A 44 -7.57 5.77 -8.64
C MET A 44 -7.87 5.00 -9.93
N THR A 45 -8.70 5.57 -10.81
CA THR A 45 -9.10 4.96 -12.07
C THR A 45 -7.92 4.85 -13.02
N ALA A 46 -7.09 5.88 -13.14
CA ALA A 46 -5.87 5.85 -13.94
C ALA A 46 -4.92 4.74 -13.49
N VAL A 47 -4.69 4.61 -12.18
CA VAL A 47 -3.86 3.52 -11.60
C VAL A 47 -4.44 2.15 -11.92
N ASN A 48 -5.76 1.98 -11.81
CA ASN A 48 -6.44 0.74 -12.15
C ASN A 48 -6.33 0.40 -13.64
N LEU A 49 -6.47 1.38 -14.54
CA LEU A 49 -6.31 1.17 -15.98
C LEU A 49 -4.88 0.75 -16.34
N VAL A 50 -3.86 1.40 -15.78
CA VAL A 50 -2.45 0.99 -15.97
C VAL A 50 -2.21 -0.43 -15.47
N SER A 51 -2.78 -0.77 -14.31
CA SER A 51 -2.73 -2.13 -13.76
C SER A 51 -3.36 -3.14 -14.72
N CYS A 52 -4.53 -2.83 -15.27
CA CYS A 52 -5.20 -3.66 -16.27
C CYS A 52 -4.34 -3.87 -17.51
N ILE A 53 -3.71 -2.81 -18.05
CA ILE A 53 -2.82 -2.90 -19.21
C ILE A 53 -1.64 -3.85 -18.93
N ILE A 54 -1.07 -3.80 -17.72
CA ILE A 54 0.08 -4.65 -17.36
C ILE A 54 -0.34 -6.11 -17.12
N PHE A 55 -1.49 -6.34 -16.49
CA PHE A 55 -1.98 -7.67 -16.15
C PHE A 55 -2.59 -8.42 -17.33
N THR A 56 -3.25 -7.71 -18.25
CA THR A 56 -3.94 -8.32 -19.39
C THR A 56 -3.07 -8.46 -20.64
N LYS A 57 -1.74 -8.32 -20.52
CA LYS A 57 -0.82 -8.62 -21.64
C LYS A 57 -0.98 -10.09 -22.05
N GLY A 58 -1.54 -10.32 -23.24
CA GLY A 58 -1.84 -11.65 -23.77
C GLY A 58 -3.24 -12.19 -23.44
N ALA A 59 -4.06 -11.44 -22.71
CA ALA A 59 -5.45 -11.83 -22.41
C ALA A 59 -6.40 -11.52 -23.59
N THR A 60 -7.55 -12.20 -23.60
CA THR A 60 -8.59 -12.00 -24.63
C THR A 60 -9.20 -10.60 -24.55
N PRO A 61 -9.69 -10.04 -25.67
CA PRO A 61 -10.33 -8.72 -25.69
C PRO A 61 -11.51 -8.59 -24.72
N LYS A 62 -12.29 -9.68 -24.54
CA LYS A 62 -13.42 -9.74 -23.61
C LYS A 62 -12.99 -9.44 -22.17
N THR A 63 -11.90 -10.05 -21.71
CA THR A 63 -11.35 -9.81 -20.36
C THR A 63 -10.86 -8.37 -20.19
N LYS A 64 -10.24 -7.78 -21.22
CA LYS A 64 -9.78 -6.38 -21.17
C LYS A 64 -10.93 -5.41 -21.04
N ILE A 65 -11.97 -5.58 -21.88
CA ILE A 65 -13.17 -4.74 -21.86
C ILE A 65 -13.84 -4.82 -20.50
N GLN A 66 -14.01 -6.03 -19.94
CA GLN A 66 -14.60 -6.20 -18.61
C GLN A 66 -13.85 -5.40 -17.53
N LEU A 67 -12.52 -5.46 -17.53
CA LEU A 67 -11.71 -4.74 -16.53
C LEU A 67 -11.75 -3.21 -16.72
N TYR A 68 -11.76 -2.74 -17.97
CA TYR A 68 -11.88 -1.30 -18.25
C TYR A 68 -13.26 -0.77 -17.86
N VAL A 69 -14.32 -1.51 -18.19
CA VAL A 69 -15.69 -1.16 -17.79
C VAL A 69 -15.79 -1.12 -16.25
N MET A 70 -15.19 -2.08 -15.55
CA MET A 70 -15.17 -2.09 -14.10
C MET A 70 -14.42 -0.89 -13.50
N ALA A 71 -13.27 -0.52 -14.08
CA ALA A 71 -12.52 0.67 -13.63
C ALA A 71 -13.34 1.96 -13.82
N VAL A 72 -14.01 2.12 -14.96
CA VAL A 72 -14.90 3.25 -15.24
C VAL A 72 -16.13 3.24 -14.33
N PHE A 73 -16.71 2.07 -14.06
CA PHE A 73 -17.79 1.94 -13.09
C PHE A 73 -17.37 2.44 -11.70
N PHE A 74 -16.19 2.06 -11.23
CA PHE A 74 -15.67 2.53 -9.94
C PHE A 74 -15.42 4.04 -9.90
N LEU A 75 -15.08 4.67 -11.03
CA LEU A 75 -14.96 6.12 -11.11
C LEU A 75 -16.29 6.79 -10.70
N PHE A 76 -17.40 6.41 -11.35
CA PHE A 76 -18.71 6.98 -11.08
C PHE A 76 -19.21 6.59 -9.69
N PHE A 77 -19.03 5.33 -9.29
CA PHE A 77 -19.48 4.83 -7.99
C PHE A 77 -18.77 5.49 -6.81
N LEU A 78 -17.46 5.74 -6.94
CA LEU A 78 -16.65 6.35 -5.88
C LEU A 78 -16.51 7.86 -6.02
N TYR A 79 -17.11 8.48 -7.05
CA TYR A 79 -16.94 9.91 -7.31
C TYR A 79 -17.39 10.78 -6.13
N THR A 80 -18.50 10.42 -5.49
CA THR A 80 -19.07 11.12 -4.33
C THR A 80 -18.76 10.44 -2.99
N SER A 81 -17.92 9.40 -3.00
CA SER A 81 -17.55 8.68 -1.78
C SER A 81 -16.58 9.49 -0.92
N PRO A 82 -16.50 9.21 0.40
CA PRO A 82 -15.55 9.86 1.30
C PRO A 82 -14.10 9.75 0.80
N ALA A 83 -13.38 10.87 0.79
CA ALA A 83 -12.02 10.97 0.28
C ALA A 83 -11.06 10.00 0.97
N GLY A 84 -11.25 9.74 2.26
CA GLY A 84 -10.45 8.76 3.00
C GLY A 84 -10.58 7.33 2.48
N LEU A 85 -11.78 6.91 2.06
CA LEU A 85 -12.00 5.60 1.45
C LEU A 85 -11.31 5.50 0.08
N VAL A 86 -11.52 6.51 -0.76
CA VAL A 86 -10.93 6.55 -2.11
C VAL A 86 -9.42 6.64 -2.04
N PHE A 87 -8.88 7.41 -1.10
CA PHE A 87 -7.46 7.53 -0.83
C PHE A 87 -6.85 6.19 -0.41
N TYR A 88 -7.47 5.50 0.55
CA TYR A 88 -7.05 4.16 0.96
C TYR A 88 -6.99 3.19 -0.23
N TRP A 89 -8.06 3.18 -1.04
CA TRP A 89 -8.14 2.30 -2.20
C TRP A 89 -7.09 2.63 -3.27
N THR A 90 -6.85 3.93 -3.49
CA THR A 90 -5.82 4.43 -4.40
C THR A 90 -4.44 3.96 -3.96
N LEU A 91 -4.08 4.14 -2.68
CA LEU A 91 -2.79 3.69 -2.14
C LEU A 91 -2.62 2.17 -2.27
N ASN A 92 -3.67 1.40 -2.00
CA ASN A 92 -3.62 -0.05 -2.14
C ASN A 92 -3.37 -0.49 -3.60
N ASN A 93 -4.03 0.17 -4.56
CA ASN A 93 -3.83 -0.11 -5.98
C ASN A 93 -2.46 0.34 -6.48
N ILE A 94 -1.96 1.49 -6.03
CA ILE A 94 -0.61 1.97 -6.35
C ILE A 94 0.44 0.99 -5.81
N PHE A 95 0.31 0.55 -4.56
CA PHE A 95 1.25 -0.40 -3.96
C PHE A 95 1.25 -1.74 -4.71
N SER A 96 0.06 -2.21 -5.11
CA SER A 96 -0.09 -3.42 -5.92
C SER A 96 0.57 -3.26 -7.29
N LEU A 97 0.33 -2.12 -7.97
CA LEU A 97 0.92 -1.80 -9.26
C LEU A 97 2.45 -1.73 -9.20
N ILE A 98 3.01 -1.04 -8.19
CA ILE A 98 4.44 -0.92 -7.96
C ILE A 98 5.06 -2.32 -7.85
N LYS A 99 4.50 -3.19 -6.98
CA LYS A 99 4.97 -4.57 -6.85
C LYS A 99 4.97 -5.29 -8.20
N THR A 100 3.88 -5.22 -8.96
CA THR A 100 3.77 -5.87 -10.26
C THR A 100 4.82 -5.38 -11.25
N ILE A 101 5.05 -4.06 -11.32
CA ILE A 101 6.10 -3.49 -12.16
C ILE A 101 7.45 -4.05 -11.73
N PHE A 102 7.78 -4.01 -10.44
CA PHE A 102 9.03 -4.56 -9.91
C PHE A 102 9.23 -6.04 -10.25
N TYR A 103 8.20 -6.88 -10.14
CA TYR A 103 8.30 -8.30 -10.50
C TYR A 103 8.50 -8.54 -12.00
N LYS A 104 7.99 -7.67 -12.87
CA LYS A 104 8.19 -7.77 -14.33
C LYS A 104 9.50 -7.14 -14.82
N LEU A 105 10.25 -6.43 -13.98
CA LEU A 105 11.56 -5.90 -14.36
C LEU A 105 12.56 -7.05 -14.57
N LYS A 106 13.43 -6.92 -15.58
CA LYS A 106 14.48 -7.93 -15.87
C LYS A 106 15.49 -8.08 -14.73
N HIS A 107 15.79 -7.00 -14.01
CA HIS A 107 16.79 -6.96 -12.94
C HIS A 107 16.31 -6.17 -11.70
N PRO A 108 15.28 -6.66 -10.97
CA PRO A 108 14.66 -5.92 -9.87
C PRO A 108 15.66 -5.61 -8.75
N GLY A 109 16.57 -6.53 -8.45
CA GLY A 109 17.60 -6.33 -7.44
C GLY A 109 18.62 -5.23 -7.81
N ARG A 110 18.87 -4.98 -9.11
CA ARG A 110 19.74 -3.86 -9.52
C ARG A 110 19.00 -2.53 -9.39
N VAL A 111 17.73 -2.49 -9.81
CA VAL A 111 16.90 -1.28 -9.68
C VAL A 111 16.73 -0.90 -8.21
N LEU A 112 16.48 -1.86 -7.32
CA LEU A 112 16.37 -1.60 -5.89
C LEU A 112 17.67 -1.03 -5.30
N LYS A 113 18.84 -1.56 -5.70
CA LYS A 113 20.15 -1.02 -5.26
C LYS A 113 20.38 0.41 -5.75
N ILE A 114 20.00 0.72 -6.99
CA ILE A 114 20.12 2.08 -7.55
C ILE A 114 19.17 3.03 -6.80
N LEU A 115 17.92 2.65 -6.60
CA LEU A 115 16.95 3.45 -5.85
C LEU A 115 17.41 3.70 -4.41
N ALA A 116 17.91 2.65 -3.73
CA ALA A 116 18.49 2.78 -2.40
C ALA A 116 19.70 3.74 -2.39
N ALA A 117 20.58 3.65 -3.39
CA ALA A 117 21.72 4.55 -3.48
C ALA A 117 21.32 6.01 -3.77
N VAL A 118 20.33 6.24 -4.64
CA VAL A 118 19.79 7.58 -4.91
C VAL A 118 19.15 8.17 -3.65
N ALA A 119 18.34 7.38 -2.93
CA ALA A 119 17.77 7.81 -1.66
C ALA A 119 18.85 8.09 -0.62
N GLY A 120 19.88 7.23 -0.53
CA GLY A 120 21.03 7.44 0.34
C GLY A 120 21.80 8.72 0.01
N ALA A 121 22.06 8.98 -1.26
CA ALA A 121 22.72 10.20 -1.73
C ALA A 121 21.89 11.46 -1.42
N ALA A 122 20.57 11.42 -1.59
CA ALA A 122 19.67 12.51 -1.23
C ALA A 122 19.69 12.78 0.29
N LEU A 123 19.69 11.74 1.13
CA LEU A 123 19.81 11.88 2.59
C LEU A 123 21.17 12.44 3.01
N LEU A 124 22.26 12.02 2.37
CA LEU A 124 23.58 12.62 2.60
C LEU A 124 23.61 14.10 2.21
N ALA A 125 23.11 14.43 1.02
CA ALA A 125 23.04 15.82 0.56
C ALA A 125 22.20 16.68 1.52
N LEU A 126 21.08 16.15 2.01
CA LEU A 126 20.24 16.85 2.99
C LEU A 126 20.95 17.02 4.34
N GLY A 127 21.63 15.98 4.84
CA GLY A 127 22.43 16.06 6.07
C GLY A 127 23.60 17.05 5.97
N LEU A 128 24.25 17.13 4.80
CA LEU A 128 25.39 18.02 4.56
C LEU A 128 24.96 19.46 4.27
N VAL A 129 23.94 19.69 3.45
CA VAL A 129 23.53 21.03 3.01
C VAL A 129 22.63 21.70 4.06
N ARG A 130 21.60 20.99 4.55
CA ARG A 130 20.61 21.60 5.46
C ARG A 130 21.02 21.56 6.92
N TYR A 131 21.85 20.59 7.31
CA TYR A 131 22.27 20.42 8.70
C TYR A 131 23.79 20.64 8.88
N SER A 132 24.45 21.35 7.97
CA SER A 132 25.89 21.62 8.06
C SER A 132 26.28 22.30 9.38
N PHE A 133 25.52 23.33 9.77
CA PHE A 133 25.73 24.19 10.95
C PHE A 133 24.58 24.11 11.98
N SER A 134 23.86 22.98 12.06
CA SER A 134 22.64 22.89 12.87
C SER A 134 22.92 22.45 14.31
N GLU A 135 22.22 23.07 15.27
CA GLU A 135 22.13 22.76 16.73
C GLU A 135 21.69 21.31 17.07
N ARG A 136 21.41 20.47 16.07
CA ARG A 136 20.91 19.09 16.25
C ARG A 136 21.90 18.06 15.68
N PRO A 137 23.05 17.83 16.35
CA PRO A 137 24.10 16.94 15.84
C PRO A 137 23.62 15.49 15.68
N VAL A 138 22.67 15.05 16.51
CA VAL A 138 22.08 13.70 16.44
C VAL A 138 21.31 13.48 15.13
N VAL A 139 20.52 14.47 14.68
CA VAL A 139 19.74 14.38 13.44
C VAL A 139 20.68 14.34 12.24
N LYS A 140 21.74 15.16 12.24
CA LYS A 140 22.79 15.14 11.22
C LYS A 140 23.46 13.77 11.14
N ALA A 141 23.93 13.25 12.27
CA ALA A 141 24.59 11.95 12.33
C ALA A 141 23.67 10.82 11.85
N ALA A 142 22.40 10.81 12.27
CA ALA A 142 21.42 9.83 11.84
C ALA A 142 21.19 9.86 10.32
N LEU A 143 21.04 11.05 9.73
CA LEU A 143 20.87 11.20 8.28
C LEU A 143 22.10 10.75 7.49
N LEU A 144 23.31 11.08 7.99
CA LEU A 144 24.56 10.67 7.36
C LEU A 144 24.78 9.16 7.43
N LEU A 145 24.56 8.56 8.61
CA LEU A 145 24.71 7.11 8.80
C LEU A 145 23.67 6.33 7.99
N LEU A 146 22.41 6.76 8.00
CA LEU A 146 21.35 6.13 7.21
C LEU A 146 21.60 6.27 5.71
N GLY A 147 22.03 7.46 5.26
CA GLY A 147 22.39 7.71 3.87
C GLY A 147 23.55 6.81 3.40
N ALA A 148 24.60 6.68 4.22
CA ALA A 148 25.72 5.79 3.94
C ALA A 148 25.31 4.31 3.92
N ALA A 149 24.49 3.88 4.89
CA ALA A 149 23.97 2.51 4.95
C ALA A 149 23.15 2.14 3.71
N LEU A 150 22.32 3.06 3.20
CA LEU A 150 21.52 2.87 1.99
C LEU A 150 22.36 2.77 0.70
N MET A 151 23.57 3.32 0.67
CA MET A 151 24.49 3.19 -0.47
C MET A 151 25.29 1.88 -0.46
N LEU A 152 25.44 1.24 0.70
CA LEU A 152 26.22 0.01 0.89
C LEU A 152 25.85 -1.13 -0.08
N PRO A 153 24.57 -1.44 -0.36
CA PRO A 153 24.19 -2.55 -1.26
C PRO A 153 24.63 -2.35 -2.71
N LEU A 154 24.73 -1.08 -3.16
CA LEU A 154 25.22 -0.73 -4.49
C LEU A 154 26.75 -0.86 -4.53
N ILE A 155 27.45 -0.29 -3.55
CA ILE A 155 28.92 -0.33 -3.44
C ILE A 155 29.41 -1.78 -3.36
N VAL A 156 28.83 -2.60 -2.48
CA VAL A 156 29.15 -4.03 -2.38
C VAL A 156 28.82 -4.78 -3.68
N GLY A 157 27.75 -4.36 -4.38
CA GLY A 157 27.36 -4.91 -5.68
C GLY A 157 28.31 -4.55 -6.82
N LEU A 158 29.01 -3.40 -6.74
CA LEU A 158 30.02 -2.96 -7.71
C LEU A 158 31.38 -3.60 -7.43
N ILE A 159 31.78 -3.71 -6.15
CA ILE A 159 33.04 -4.33 -5.72
C ILE A 159 33.03 -5.85 -5.94
N ARG A 160 31.88 -6.51 -5.76
CA ARG A 160 31.74 -7.94 -6.12
C ARG A 160 31.65 -8.10 -7.64
N THR A 161 32.78 -8.00 -8.33
CA THR A 161 32.95 -8.48 -9.70
C THR A 161 32.47 -9.93 -9.78
N LYS A 162 31.45 -10.15 -10.62
CA LYS A 162 30.75 -11.41 -10.93
C LYS A 162 31.34 -12.66 -10.24
N LYS A 163 30.76 -13.08 -9.11
CA LYS A 163 30.65 -14.52 -8.87
C LYS A 163 29.58 -15.04 -9.83
N PRO A 164 29.86 -16.10 -10.63
CA PRO A 164 28.84 -16.69 -11.48
C PRO A 164 27.64 -17.02 -10.59
N ALA A 165 26.44 -16.70 -11.08
CA ALA A 165 25.22 -17.01 -10.37
C ALA A 165 25.22 -18.51 -10.11
N ALA A 166 25.50 -18.91 -8.86
CA ALA A 166 25.30 -20.29 -8.44
C ALA A 166 23.85 -20.61 -8.78
N GLY A 167 23.66 -21.56 -9.71
CA GLY A 167 22.35 -21.91 -10.23
C GLY A 167 21.40 -22.04 -9.05
N LYS A 168 20.26 -21.36 -9.12
CA LYS A 168 19.21 -21.45 -8.12
C LYS A 168 18.94 -22.94 -7.90
N HIS A 169 19.46 -23.50 -6.81
CA HIS A 169 19.15 -24.87 -6.47
C HIS A 169 17.66 -24.90 -6.26
N ALA A 170 16.96 -25.77 -6.99
CA ALA A 170 15.54 -25.97 -6.80
C ALA A 170 15.31 -26.18 -5.30
N ALA A 171 14.53 -25.29 -4.69
CA ALA A 171 14.30 -25.33 -3.26
C ALA A 171 13.70 -26.70 -2.93
N LYS A 172 14.45 -27.54 -2.21
CA LYS A 172 13.95 -28.85 -1.80
C LYS A 172 12.74 -28.64 -0.89
N PRO A 173 11.59 -29.32 -1.15
CA PRO A 173 10.43 -29.19 -0.30
C PRO A 173 10.78 -29.58 1.13
N ASN A 174 10.61 -28.66 2.08
CA ASN A 174 10.87 -28.90 3.48
C ASN A 174 9.54 -29.20 4.19
N ALA A 175 9.27 -30.49 4.41
CA ALA A 175 8.04 -30.96 5.05
C ALA A 175 7.81 -30.32 6.42
N LYS A 176 8.87 -30.03 7.19
CA LYS A 176 8.74 -29.36 8.51
C LYS A 176 8.21 -27.94 8.39
N ILE A 177 8.67 -27.19 7.38
CA ILE A 177 8.16 -25.85 7.09
C ILE A 177 6.71 -25.94 6.61
N PHE A 178 6.39 -26.92 5.75
CA PHE A 178 5.03 -27.12 5.26
C PHE A 178 4.05 -27.44 6.40
N PHE A 179 4.34 -28.44 7.23
CA PHE A 179 3.49 -28.80 8.36
C PHE A 179 3.44 -27.71 9.44
N GLY A 180 4.55 -27.00 9.68
CA GLY A 180 4.58 -25.84 10.57
C GLY A 180 3.68 -24.71 10.08
N CYS A 181 3.75 -24.36 8.79
CA CYS A 181 2.86 -23.37 8.18
C CYS A 181 1.41 -23.83 8.18
N ALA A 182 1.14 -25.11 7.90
CA ALA A 182 -0.21 -25.67 7.92
C ALA A 182 -0.83 -25.62 9.33
N ALA A 183 -0.09 -26.02 10.36
CA ALA A 183 -0.53 -25.92 11.75
C ALA A 183 -0.75 -24.46 12.18
N PHE A 184 0.16 -23.57 11.81
CA PHE A 184 0.03 -22.13 12.06
C PHE A 184 -1.25 -21.56 11.41
N LEU A 185 -1.48 -21.87 10.13
CA LEU A 185 -2.67 -21.43 9.41
C LEU A 185 -3.95 -22.03 10.02
N ALA A 186 -3.94 -23.30 10.41
CA ALA A 186 -5.09 -23.94 11.05
C ALA A 186 -5.44 -23.28 12.38
N LEU A 187 -4.45 -22.95 13.22
CA LEU A 187 -4.67 -22.30 14.50
C LEU A 187 -5.16 -20.85 14.35
N PHE A 188 -4.51 -20.06 13.48
CA PHE A 188 -4.85 -18.65 13.34
C PHE A 188 -6.12 -18.43 12.51
N ILE A 189 -6.24 -19.10 11.38
CA ILE A 189 -7.40 -18.92 10.50
C ILE A 189 -8.59 -19.74 11.01
N GLY A 190 -8.37 -21.00 11.38
CA GLY A 190 -9.43 -21.91 11.79
C GLY A 190 -9.88 -21.74 13.24
N GLY A 191 -9.00 -21.29 14.13
CA GLY A 191 -9.33 -21.10 15.56
C GLY A 191 -9.48 -19.64 15.95
N TYR A 192 -8.41 -18.86 15.79
CA TYR A 192 -8.32 -17.52 16.36
C TYR A 192 -9.30 -16.52 15.74
N ILE A 193 -9.44 -16.49 14.41
CA ILE A 193 -10.39 -15.57 13.75
C ILE A 193 -11.83 -15.87 14.19
N PRO A 194 -12.36 -17.11 14.11
CA PRO A 194 -13.69 -17.43 14.63
C PRO A 194 -13.86 -17.10 16.10
N ALA A 195 -12.88 -17.43 16.96
CA ALA A 195 -12.94 -17.12 18.38
C ALA A 195 -13.00 -15.61 18.65
N SER A 196 -12.22 -14.81 17.91
CA SER A 196 -12.26 -13.35 17.99
C SER A 196 -13.60 -12.77 17.55
N VAL A 197 -14.23 -13.35 16.51
CA VAL A 197 -15.57 -12.96 16.04
C VAL A 197 -16.60 -13.29 17.13
N ILE A 198 -16.61 -14.51 17.66
CA ILE A 198 -17.52 -14.93 18.74
C ILE A 198 -17.36 -14.04 19.97
N SER A 199 -16.12 -13.75 20.38
CA SER A 199 -15.86 -12.88 21.53
C SER A 199 -16.32 -11.43 21.29
N SER A 200 -16.16 -10.90 20.08
CA SER A 200 -16.67 -9.57 19.72
C SER A 200 -18.19 -9.52 19.58
N SER A 201 -18.82 -10.60 19.12
CA SER A 201 -20.27 -10.73 18.96
C SER A 201 -20.98 -11.05 20.28
N ALA A 202 -20.28 -11.39 21.36
CA ALA A 202 -20.91 -11.62 22.67
C ALA A 202 -21.73 -10.40 23.13
N GLN A 203 -21.35 -9.17 22.74
CA GLN A 203 -22.14 -7.96 22.99
C GLN A 203 -23.46 -7.91 22.19
N GLU A 204 -23.55 -8.56 21.02
CA GLU A 204 -24.77 -8.67 20.22
C GLU A 204 -25.71 -9.79 20.70
N PHE A 205 -25.20 -10.78 21.45
CA PHE A 205 -26.00 -11.86 22.03
C PHE A 205 -26.58 -11.54 23.42
N VAL A 206 -26.21 -10.41 24.03
CA VAL A 206 -26.88 -9.87 25.22
C VAL A 206 -28.05 -9.02 24.74
N ASN A 207 -29.22 -9.64 24.59
CA ASN A 207 -30.45 -8.97 24.18
C ASN A 207 -31.01 -8.11 25.33
N VAL A 208 -30.51 -6.88 25.46
CA VAL A 208 -31.04 -5.87 26.39
C VAL A 208 -32.36 -5.22 25.90
N GLN A 209 -32.90 -5.62 24.75
CA GLN A 209 -34.09 -5.00 24.14
C GLN A 209 -35.39 -5.83 24.24
N MET A 210 -35.38 -7.03 24.85
CA MET A 210 -36.63 -7.74 25.14
C MET A 210 -37.15 -7.42 26.54
N TYR A 211 -37.67 -6.20 26.72
CA TYR A 211 -38.67 -5.94 27.76
C TYR A 211 -40.04 -6.35 27.21
N TYR A 212 -40.48 -7.56 27.55
CA TYR A 212 -41.89 -7.94 27.41
C TYR A 212 -42.62 -7.48 28.67
N SER A 213 -43.41 -6.41 28.56
CA SER A 213 -44.33 -6.01 29.62
C SER A 213 -45.61 -6.85 29.52
N PRO A 214 -46.11 -7.42 30.64
CA PRO A 214 -47.43 -8.08 30.65
C PRO A 214 -48.57 -7.08 30.40
#